data_AF-A0AAC8QFC6-F1
#
_entry.id   AF-A0AAC8QFC6-F1
#
_cell.length_a   1.000
_cell.length_b   1.000
_cell.length_c   1.000
_cell.angle_alpha   90.00
_cell.angle_beta   90.00
_cell.angle_gamma   90.00
#
_symmetry.space_group_name_H-M   'P 1'
#
loop_
_entity.id
_entity.type
_entity.pdbx_description
1 polymer ?
#
loop_
_entity_poly.entity_id
_entity_poly.type
_entity_poly.pdbx_seq_one_letter_code
_entity_poly.pdbx_strand_id
1 'polypeptide(L)' 'MPAPTPENMEAFDKGQRLVEEALVSRRWGDAQADELRRLLREMTPEQRSQMFGRLLPAINQGHLTVETRGPPL' A
#
# COMPACT_ATOMS: atom_id res chain seq x y z
N MET A 1 9.81 19.76 4.28
CA MET A 1 10.07 18.56 5.10
C MET A 1 11.48 18.06 4.82
N PRO A 2 12.16 17.34 5.73
CA PRO A 2 13.46 16.75 5.42
C PRO A 2 13.36 15.82 4.21
N ALA A 3 14.46 15.66 3.48
CA ALA A 3 14.53 14.73 2.37
C ALA A 3 14.28 13.28 2.86
N PRO A 4 13.64 12.41 2.05
CA PRO A 4 13.45 11.01 2.40
C PRO A 4 14.78 10.31 2.65
N THR A 5 14.84 9.46 3.67
CA THR A 5 15.98 8.58 3.90
C THR A 5 15.98 7.41 2.92
N PRO A 6 17.08 6.67 2.77
CA PRO A 6 17.11 5.43 2.00
C PRO A 6 16.03 4.43 2.41
N GLU A 7 15.76 4.30 3.71
CA GLU A 7 14.72 3.42 4.26
C GLU A 7 13.31 3.89 3.85
N ASN A 8 13.07 5.20 3.85
CA ASN A 8 11.80 5.74 3.36
C ASN A 8 11.60 5.44 1.87
N MET A 9 12.67 5.53 1.06
CA MET A 9 12.62 5.21 -0.36
C MET A 9 12.38 3.71 -0.59
N GLU A 10 13.10 2.85 0.11
CA GLU A 10 12.93 1.40 0.00
C GLU A 10 11.53 0.94 0.40
N ALA A 11 10.98 1.49 1.48
CA ALA A 11 9.63 1.20 1.93
C ALA A 11 8.59 1.63 0.88
N PHE A 12 8.79 2.80 0.26
CA PHE A 12 7.91 3.30 -0.78
C PHE A 12 7.94 2.42 -2.03
N ASP A 13 9.13 2.06 -2.52
CA ASP A 13 9.30 1.18 -3.68
C ASP A 13 8.66 -0.20 -3.45
N LYS A 14 8.85 -0.80 -2.25
CA LYS A 14 8.19 -2.05 -1.88
C LYS A 14 6.67 -1.91 -1.88
N GLY A 15 6.15 -0.80 -1.35
CA GLY A 15 4.71 -0.53 -1.34
C GLY A 15 4.14 -0.39 -2.76
N GLN A 16 4.88 0.24 -3.68
CA GLN A 16 4.45 0.35 -5.08
C GLN A 16 4.36 -1.01 -5.75
N ARG A 17 5.38 -1.86 -5.59
CA ARG A 17 5.37 -3.22 -6.13
C ARG A 17 4.24 -4.07 -5.55
N LEU A 18 3.99 -3.97 -4.25
CA LEU A 18 2.89 -4.66 -3.59
C LEU A 18 1.53 -4.32 -4.23
N VAL A 19 1.28 -3.04 -4.50
CA VAL A 19 0.05 -2.58 -5.17
C VAL A 19 0.00 -3.07 -6.63
N GLU A 20 1.12 -3.09 -7.33
CA GLU A 20 1.20 -3.59 -8.71
C GLU A 20 0.90 -5.09 -8.80
N GLU A 21 1.50 -5.90 -7.93
CA GLU A 21 1.24 -7.33 -7.84
C GLU A 21 -0.22 -7.62 -7.47
N ALA A 22 -0.81 -6.82 -6.56
CA ALA A 22 -2.22 -6.92 -6.23
C ALA A 22 -3.12 -6.61 -7.44
N LEU A 23 -2.78 -5.58 -8.23
CA LEU A 23 -3.51 -5.23 -9.45
C LEU A 23 -3.41 -6.32 -10.52
N VAL A 24 -2.22 -6.91 -10.72
CA VAL A 24 -2.02 -8.03 -11.65
C VAL A 24 -2.85 -9.24 -11.24
N SER A 25 -2.83 -9.57 -9.95
CA SER A 25 -3.58 -10.72 -9.40
C SER A 25 -5.06 -10.41 -9.11
N ARG A 26 -5.48 -9.15 -9.27
CA ARG A 26 -6.80 -8.58 -8.92
C ARG A 26 -7.27 -8.88 -7.49
N ARG A 27 -6.34 -9.12 -6.56
CA ARG A 27 -6.66 -9.53 -5.20
C ARG A 27 -5.94 -8.66 -4.18
N TRP A 28 -6.69 -8.27 -3.16
CA TRP A 28 -6.19 -7.53 -2.01
C TRP A 28 -6.65 -8.23 -0.73
N GLY A 29 -5.79 -9.06 -0.15
CA GLY A 29 -6.09 -9.84 1.05
C GLY A 29 -5.33 -9.38 2.29
N ASP A 30 -5.50 -10.13 3.38
CA ASP A 30 -4.90 -9.83 4.69
C ASP A 30 -3.37 -9.67 4.61
N ALA A 31 -2.71 -10.52 3.83
CA ALA A 31 -1.25 -10.47 3.65
C ALA A 31 -0.77 -9.14 3.03
N GLN A 32 -1.46 -8.64 2.00
CA GLN A 32 -1.14 -7.35 1.38
C GLN A 32 -1.44 -6.19 2.34
N ALA A 33 -2.56 -6.26 3.07
CA ALA A 33 -2.94 -5.24 4.04
C ALA A 33 -1.91 -5.13 5.18
N ASP A 34 -1.48 -6.26 5.74
CA ASP A 34 -0.49 -6.31 6.81
C ASP A 34 0.89 -5.82 6.36
N GLU A 35 1.33 -6.22 5.18
CA GLU A 35 2.61 -5.78 4.62
C GLU A 35 2.59 -4.29 4.33
N LEU A 36 1.51 -3.77 3.72
CA LEU A 36 1.38 -2.33 3.52
C LEU A 36 1.38 -1.57 4.85
N ARG A 37 0.69 -2.08 5.87
CA ARG A 37 0.67 -1.46 7.22
C ARG A 37 2.07 -1.36 7.82
N ARG A 38 2.92 -2.36 7.60
CA ARG A 38 4.33 -2.32 8.03
C ARG A 38 5.10 -1.26 7.27
N LEU A 39 5.04 -1.27 5.94
CA LEU A 39 5.77 -0.35 5.07
C LEU A 39 5.37 1.11 5.30
N LEU A 40 4.08 1.38 5.56
CA LEU A 40 3.58 2.73 5.85
C LEU A 40 4.29 3.37 7.05
N ARG A 41 4.70 2.60 8.07
CA ARG A 41 5.41 3.16 9.24
C ARG A 41 6.75 3.77 8.87
N GLU A 42 7.42 3.20 7.88
CA GLU A 42 8.71 3.66 7.37
C GLU A 42 8.58 4.73 6.27
N MET A 43 7.38 5.03 5.78
CA MET A 43 7.17 6.06 4.76
C MET A 43 7.02 7.46 5.36
N THR A 44 7.45 8.47 4.61
CA THR A 44 7.13 9.88 4.87
C THR A 44 5.62 10.14 4.68
N PRO A 45 5.06 11.21 5.28
CA PRO A 45 3.67 11.60 5.07
C PRO A 45 3.25 11.75 3.60
N GLU A 46 4.07 12.37 2.74
CA GLU A 46 3.75 12.51 1.32
C GLU A 46 3.75 11.16 0.59
N GLN A 47 4.70 10.28 0.90
CA GLN A 47 4.72 8.93 0.33
C GLN A 47 3.47 8.13 0.73
N ARG A 48 3.01 8.24 1.99
CA ARG A 48 1.75 7.63 2.43
C ARG A 48 0.55 8.18 1.65
N SER A 49 0.51 9.50 1.45
CA SER A 49 -0.55 10.16 0.67
C SER A 49 -0.58 9.67 -0.78
N GLN A 50 0.60 9.58 -1.43
CA GLN A 50 0.71 9.02 -2.78
C GLN A 50 0.27 7.55 -2.84
N MET A 51 0.64 6.76 -1.83
CA MET A 51 0.25 5.35 -1.73
C MET A 51 -1.27 5.19 -1.66
N PHE A 52 -1.93 5.94 -0.77
CA PHE A 52 -3.39 5.93 -0.66
C PHE A 52 -4.07 6.49 -1.91
N GLY A 53 -3.47 7.49 -2.55
CA GLY A 53 -3.94 8.05 -3.82
C GLY A 53 -3.96 7.03 -4.97
N ARG A 54 -3.13 5.98 -4.91
CA ARG A 54 -3.15 4.87 -5.88
C ARG A 54 -4.07 3.73 -5.44
N LEU A 55 -3.97 3.31 -4.19
CA LEU A 55 -4.68 2.13 -3.69
C LEU A 55 -6.19 2.34 -3.56
N LEU A 56 -6.63 3.46 -2.97
CA LEU A 56 -8.05 3.68 -2.70
C LEU A 56 -8.88 3.74 -3.99
N PRO A 57 -8.47 4.42 -5.07
CA PRO A 57 -9.19 4.35 -6.33
C PRO A 57 -9.25 2.94 -6.91
N ALA A 58 -8.16 2.16 -6.85
CA ALA A 58 -8.16 0.79 -7.35
C ALA A 58 -9.17 -0.11 -6.62
N ILE A 59 -9.30 0.06 -5.30
CA ILE A 59 -10.33 -0.62 -4.50
C ILE A 59 -11.73 -0.12 -4.89
N ASN A 60 -11.93 1.20 -4.86
CA ASN A 60 -13.26 1.81 -5.08
C ASN A 60 -13.80 1.59 -6.49
N GLN A 61 -12.93 1.46 -7.49
CA GLN A 61 -13.29 1.17 -8.89
C GLN A 61 -13.47 -0.33 -9.14
N GLY A 62 -13.28 -1.18 -8.13
CA GLY A 62 -13.41 -2.64 -8.27
C GLY A 62 -12.30 -3.29 -9.09
N HIS A 63 -11.15 -2.62 -9.27
CA HIS A 63 -9.97 -3.23 -9.89
C HIS A 63 -9.33 -4.30 -8.99
N LEU A 64 -9.60 -4.23 -7.68
CA LEU A 64 -9.18 -5.20 -6.69
C LEU A 64 -10.40 -5.84 -6.02
N THR A 65 -10.42 -7.15 -5.94
CA THR A 65 -11.31 -7.88 -5.02
C THR A 65 -10.67 -7.86 -3.63
N VAL A 66 -11.33 -7.19 -2.68
CA VAL A 66 -10.87 -7.13 -1.29
C VAL A 66 -11.34 -8.37 -0.54
N GLU A 67 -10.38 -9.20 -0.16
CA GLU A 67 -10.57 -10.47 0.57
C GLU A 67 -9.99 -10.37 1.99
N THR A 68 -9.95 -9.17 2.54
CA THR A 68 -9.53 -8.96 3.93
C THR A 68 -10.66 -9.37 4.85
N ARG A 69 -10.35 -10.10 5.93
CA ARG A 69 -11.27 -10.15 7.06
C ARG A 69 -11.35 -8.71 7.56
N GLY A 70 -12.57 -8.19 7.73
CA GLY A 70 -12.78 -6.79 8.14
C GLY A 70 -11.87 -6.37 9.31
N PRO A 71 -11.70 -5.06 9.53
CA PRO A 71 -10.56 -4.50 10.27
C PRO A 71 -10.19 -5.32 11.52
N PRO A 72 -8.91 -5.72 11.68
CA PRO A 72 -8.46 -6.24 12.97
C PRO A 72 -8.69 -5.15 14.02
N LEU A 73 -9.34 -5.55 15.13
CA LEU A 73 -9.58 -4.72 16.31
C LEU A 73 -8.31 -4.01 16.78
#